data_AF-A0A6A6TMU9-F1
#
_entry.id   AF-A0A6A6TMU9-F1
#
_cell.length_a   1.000
_cell.length_b   1.000
_cell.length_c   1.000
_cell.angle_alpha   90.00
_cell.angle_beta   90.00
_cell.angle_gamma   90.00
#
_symmetry.space_group_name_H-M   'P 1'
#
loop_
_entity.id
_entity.type
_entity.pdbx_description
1 polymer ?
#
loop_
_entity_poly.entity_id
_entity_poly.type
_entity_poly.pdbx_seq_one_letter_code
_entity_poly.pdbx_strand_id
1 'polypeptide(L)'
;GKYSKITFCRNFFKFDKFDHAIELGKELSRGDQRKLDNWNNRARCFLHEVTHLDWFMNAGENDDGLSPFVSDLEILLGKGNAAKWVTAYGPTNARILRNYVDPDPQYSGYYTQRNADSYAYFALAKYVQKEIGFHPDQPRVGRQKPSQEPRDA
;
A
#
# COMPACT_ATOMS: atom_id res chain seq x y z
N GLY A 1 14.11 -0.14 15.51
CA GLY A 1 12.79 -0.69 15.90
C GLY A 1 11.95 0.33 16.62
N LYS A 2 11.25 1.25 15.94
CA LYS A 2 10.31 2.16 16.64
C LYS A 2 9.02 1.47 17.11
N TYR A 3 8.69 0.30 16.55
CA TYR A 3 7.48 -0.46 16.88
C TYR A 3 7.83 -1.90 17.25
N SER A 4 7.33 -2.36 18.40
CA SER A 4 7.47 -3.74 18.90
C SER A 4 6.13 -4.45 19.11
N LYS A 5 5.02 -3.74 18.81
CA LYS A 5 3.66 -4.19 19.04
C LYS A 5 2.72 -3.54 18.02
N ILE A 6 1.66 -4.26 17.66
CA ILE A 6 0.58 -3.77 16.82
C ILE A 6 -0.64 -3.50 17.71
N THR A 7 -1.29 -2.35 17.53
CA THR A 7 -2.50 -1.99 18.28
C THR A 7 -3.67 -1.80 17.32
N PHE A 8 -4.66 -2.69 17.37
CA PHE A 8 -5.84 -2.59 16.51
C PHE A 8 -6.87 -1.61 17.06
N CYS A 9 -7.22 -0.61 16.25
CA CYS A 9 -8.28 0.33 16.57
C CYS A 9 -9.67 -0.23 16.23
N ARG A 10 -10.74 0.45 16.67
CA ARG A 10 -12.14 0.04 16.39
C ARG A 10 -12.44 -0.17 14.92
N ASN A 11 -11.81 0.57 14.01
CA ASN A 11 -12.04 0.44 12.58
C ASN A 11 -11.49 -0.87 12.01
N PHE A 12 -10.45 -1.46 12.60
CA PHE A 12 -9.94 -2.78 12.21
C PHE A 12 -11.06 -3.83 12.27
N PHE A 13 -11.85 -3.82 13.34
CA PHE A 13 -12.92 -4.79 13.56
C PHE A 13 -14.15 -4.57 12.67
N LYS A 14 -14.23 -3.43 11.95
CA LYS A 14 -15.28 -3.18 10.96
C LYS A 14 -15.00 -3.86 9.62
N PHE A 15 -13.74 -4.21 9.34
CA PHE A 15 -13.41 -4.98 8.13
C PHE A 15 -13.87 -6.42 8.28
N ASP A 16 -14.22 -7.02 7.14
CA ASP A 16 -14.47 -8.45 7.02
C ASP A 16 -13.23 -9.28 7.37
N LYS A 17 -13.50 -10.49 7.86
CA LYS A 17 -12.47 -11.54 7.96
C LYS A 17 -11.97 -11.87 6.56
N PHE A 18 -10.74 -12.38 6.48
CA PHE A 18 -10.08 -12.66 5.22
C PHE A 18 -10.92 -13.57 4.32
N ASP A 19 -11.26 -14.77 4.78
CA ASP A 19 -11.97 -15.77 3.95
C ASP A 19 -13.31 -15.24 3.46
N HIS A 20 -14.09 -14.60 4.34
CA HIS A 20 -15.38 -14.00 4.00
C HIS A 20 -15.25 -12.90 2.92
N ALA A 21 -14.25 -12.03 3.04
CA ALA A 21 -14.03 -10.97 2.04
C ALA A 21 -13.62 -11.54 0.67
N ILE A 22 -12.85 -12.63 0.65
CA ILE A 22 -12.47 -13.31 -0.59
C ILE A 22 -13.70 -13.97 -1.23
N GLU A 23 -14.55 -14.62 -0.45
CA GLU A 23 -15.80 -15.22 -0.93
C GLU A 23 -16.73 -14.16 -1.54
N LEU A 24 -17.02 -13.08 -0.80
CA LEU A 24 -17.82 -11.97 -1.30
C LEU A 24 -17.23 -11.36 -2.58
N GLY A 25 -15.91 -11.18 -2.62
CA GLY A 25 -15.22 -10.64 -3.78
C GLY A 25 -15.36 -11.51 -5.03
N LYS A 26 -15.40 -12.85 -4.89
CA LYS A 26 -15.61 -13.79 -6.00
C LYS A 26 -17.01 -13.70 -6.59
N GLU A 27 -18.00 -13.30 -5.81
CA GLU A 27 -19.40 -13.13 -6.26
C GLU A 27 -19.63 -11.82 -7.02
N LEU A 28 -18.69 -10.87 -6.95
CA LEU A 28 -18.79 -9.60 -7.64
C LEU A 28 -18.75 -9.75 -9.17
N SER A 29 -19.30 -8.75 -9.86
CA SER A 29 -19.14 -8.63 -11.31
C SER A 29 -17.66 -8.60 -11.70
N ARG A 30 -17.31 -9.09 -12.89
CA ARG A 30 -15.92 -9.06 -13.37
C ARG A 30 -15.31 -7.64 -13.35
N GLY A 31 -16.13 -6.61 -13.57
CA GLY A 31 -15.68 -5.21 -13.48
C GLY A 31 -15.32 -4.80 -12.06
N ASP A 32 -16.09 -5.27 -11.07
CA ASP A 32 -15.87 -4.99 -9.66
C ASP A 32 -14.76 -5.85 -9.04
N GLN A 33 -14.58 -7.08 -9.52
CA GLN A 33 -13.44 -7.92 -9.15
C GLN A 33 -12.10 -7.28 -9.49
N ARG A 34 -12.05 -6.42 -10.52
CA ARG A 34 -10.82 -5.69 -10.88
C ARG A 34 -10.46 -4.59 -9.88
N LYS A 35 -11.42 -4.08 -9.09
CA LYS A 35 -11.24 -2.98 -8.15
C LYS A 35 -10.63 -3.53 -6.86
N LEU A 36 -9.36 -3.24 -6.61
CA LEU A 36 -8.64 -3.80 -5.47
C LEU A 36 -9.26 -3.41 -4.11
N ASP A 37 -9.94 -2.26 -4.03
CA ASP A 37 -10.67 -1.81 -2.84
C ASP A 37 -11.80 -2.74 -2.40
N ASN A 38 -12.41 -3.46 -3.34
CA ASN A 38 -13.50 -4.39 -3.05
C ASN A 38 -13.03 -5.66 -2.33
N TRP A 39 -11.71 -5.87 -2.22
CA TRP A 39 -11.10 -7.01 -1.55
C TRP A 39 -10.55 -6.67 -0.17
N ASN A 40 -10.81 -5.47 0.34
CA ASN A 40 -10.32 -4.99 1.63
C ASN A 40 -10.81 -5.86 2.79
N ASN A 41 -9.89 -6.25 3.66
CA ASN A 41 -10.18 -7.16 4.76
C ASN A 41 -9.18 -6.98 5.92
N ARG A 42 -9.44 -7.66 7.05
CA ARG A 42 -8.57 -7.61 8.24
C ARG A 42 -7.15 -8.09 8.00
N ALA A 43 -6.90 -9.08 7.14
CA ALA A 43 -5.55 -9.58 6.88
C ALA A 43 -4.71 -8.55 6.11
N ARG A 44 -5.29 -7.81 5.15
CA ARG A 44 -4.63 -6.67 4.50
C ARG A 44 -4.24 -5.60 5.51
N CYS A 45 -5.15 -5.27 6.43
CA CYS A 45 -4.86 -4.32 7.51
C CYS A 45 -3.77 -4.82 8.44
N PHE A 46 -3.84 -6.09 8.84
CA PHE A 46 -2.81 -6.72 9.66
C PHE A 46 -1.44 -6.66 8.99
N LEU A 47 -1.35 -6.99 7.70
CA LEU A 47 -0.10 -6.98 6.95
C LEU A 47 0.48 -5.57 6.84
N HIS A 48 -0.35 -4.55 6.63
CA HIS A 48 0.05 -3.14 6.70
C HIS A 48 0.77 -2.86 8.02
N GLU A 49 0.13 -3.13 9.16
CA GLU A 49 0.71 -2.87 10.48
C GLU A 49 1.99 -3.68 10.75
N VAL A 50 2.03 -4.94 10.32
CA VAL A 50 3.21 -5.81 10.47
C VAL A 50 4.41 -5.26 9.70
N THR A 51 4.19 -4.62 8.55
CA THR A 51 5.31 -4.06 7.77
C THR A 51 6.02 -2.90 8.48
N HIS A 52 5.42 -2.26 9.49
CA HIS A 52 6.14 -1.30 10.34
C HIS A 52 7.11 -1.93 11.34
N LEU A 53 7.09 -3.26 11.51
CA LEU A 53 8.03 -3.95 12.39
C LEU A 53 9.35 -4.15 11.63
N ASP A 54 10.40 -3.40 12.01
CA ASP A 54 11.72 -3.46 11.37
C ASP A 54 12.26 -4.90 11.25
N TRP A 55 12.03 -5.73 12.27
CA TRP A 55 12.42 -7.14 12.26
C TRP A 55 11.72 -7.94 11.16
N PHE A 56 10.43 -7.69 10.93
CA PHE A 56 9.67 -8.37 9.88
C PHE A 56 10.15 -7.97 8.48
N MET A 57 10.49 -6.69 8.29
CA MET A 57 10.96 -6.17 7.01
C MET A 57 12.46 -6.35 6.77
N ASN A 58 13.20 -6.89 7.74
CA ASN A 58 14.66 -6.87 7.78
C ASN A 58 15.24 -5.47 7.48
N ALA A 59 14.66 -4.45 8.12
CA ALA A 59 15.02 -3.06 7.93
C ALA A 59 16.12 -2.62 8.90
N GLY A 60 17.10 -1.87 8.41
CA GLY A 60 18.22 -1.36 9.21
C GLY A 60 19.20 -0.52 8.42
N GLU A 61 20.08 0.19 9.13
CA GLU A 61 21.10 1.08 8.55
C GLU A 61 22.47 0.39 8.36
N ASN A 62 22.64 -0.84 8.86
CA ASN A 62 23.89 -1.59 8.81
C ASN A 62 23.84 -2.68 7.71
N ASP A 63 24.99 -3.32 7.45
CA ASP A 63 25.17 -4.37 6.42
C ASP A 63 24.20 -5.57 6.50
N ASP A 64 23.52 -5.76 7.65
CA ASP A 64 22.50 -6.79 7.85
C ASP A 64 21.09 -6.37 7.37
N GLY A 65 20.84 -5.06 7.27
CA GLY A 65 19.58 -4.47 6.84
C GLY A 65 19.49 -4.40 5.31
N LEU A 66 18.68 -5.25 4.71
CA LEU A 66 18.54 -5.34 3.25
C LEU A 66 17.46 -4.40 2.69
N SER A 67 16.66 -3.79 3.57
CA SER A 67 15.50 -2.97 3.21
C SER A 67 15.53 -1.63 3.97
N PRO A 68 15.00 -0.54 3.38
CA PRO A 68 14.78 0.69 4.14
C PRO A 68 13.64 0.50 5.17
N PHE A 69 13.60 1.40 6.16
CA PHE A 69 12.47 1.47 7.10
C PHE A 69 11.16 1.74 6.38
N VAL A 70 10.13 0.98 6.75
CA VAL A 70 8.77 1.11 6.21
C VAL A 70 7.93 1.97 7.14
N SER A 71 7.28 2.96 6.56
CA SER A 71 6.49 3.98 7.22
C SER A 71 5.18 4.21 6.46
N ASP A 72 4.34 5.05 7.00
CA ASP A 72 3.22 5.62 6.27
C ASP A 72 3.70 6.88 5.57
N LEU A 73 3.67 6.87 4.24
CA LEU A 73 4.11 8.01 3.45
C LEU A 73 2.94 8.94 3.14
N GLU A 74 3.22 10.23 3.07
CA GLU A 74 2.38 11.23 2.43
C GLU A 74 2.90 11.58 1.04
N ILE A 75 1.97 11.87 0.12
CA ILE A 75 2.24 12.38 -1.22
C ILE A 75 1.56 13.72 -1.41
N LEU A 76 2.24 14.65 -2.08
CA LEU A 76 1.64 15.91 -2.49
C LEU A 76 0.90 15.71 -3.82
N LEU A 77 -0.42 15.87 -3.80
CA LEU A 77 -1.25 15.83 -5.01
C LEU A 77 -1.64 17.23 -5.44
N GLY A 78 -1.68 17.49 -6.75
CA GLY A 78 -2.00 18.81 -7.30
C GLY A 78 -0.77 19.71 -7.48
N LYS A 79 -1.01 20.97 -7.85
CA LYS A 79 0.03 21.98 -8.09
C LYS A 79 -0.40 23.34 -7.55
N GLY A 80 0.57 24.16 -7.14
CA GLY A 80 0.33 25.50 -6.61
C GLY A 80 -0.59 25.47 -5.37
N ASN A 81 -1.51 26.42 -5.28
CA ASN A 81 -2.40 26.58 -4.12
C ASN A 81 -3.44 25.45 -3.95
N ALA A 82 -3.62 24.60 -4.97
CA ALA A 82 -4.51 23.44 -4.89
C ALA A 82 -3.77 22.18 -4.40
N ALA A 83 -2.46 22.27 -4.12
CA ALA A 83 -1.68 21.13 -3.69
C ALA A 83 -2.07 20.69 -2.27
N LYS A 84 -2.26 19.39 -2.08
CA LYS A 84 -2.65 18.81 -0.79
C LYS A 84 -1.83 17.57 -0.47
N TRP A 85 -1.25 17.55 0.72
CA TRP A 85 -0.66 16.35 1.30
C TRP A 85 -1.78 15.36 1.65
N VAL A 86 -1.65 14.14 1.14
CA VAL A 86 -2.52 13.04 1.48
C VAL A 86 -1.66 11.82 1.79
N THR A 87 -2.10 11.02 2.76
CA THR A 87 -1.45 9.74 3.04
C THR A 87 -1.58 8.83 1.83
N ALA A 88 -0.53 8.07 1.54
CA ALA A 88 -0.42 7.09 0.47
C ALA A 88 -1.21 5.79 0.78
N TYR A 89 -2.39 5.96 1.36
CA TYR A 89 -3.32 4.90 1.73
C TYR A 89 -4.29 4.56 0.61
N GLY A 90 -4.66 3.28 0.59
CA GLY A 90 -5.52 2.72 -0.43
C GLY A 90 -4.79 2.49 -1.76
N PRO A 91 -5.40 1.69 -2.64
CA PRO A 91 -4.78 1.29 -3.90
C PRO A 91 -4.65 2.47 -4.87
N THR A 92 -5.47 3.53 -4.75
CA THR A 92 -5.32 4.76 -5.54
C THR A 92 -4.02 5.47 -5.20
N ASN A 93 -3.83 5.88 -3.93
CA ASN A 93 -2.68 6.70 -3.57
C ASN A 93 -1.37 5.90 -3.57
N ALA A 94 -1.40 4.62 -3.18
CA ALA A 94 -0.24 3.73 -3.32
C ALA A 94 0.20 3.57 -4.78
N ARG A 95 -0.75 3.51 -5.74
CA ARG A 95 -0.41 3.51 -7.17
C ARG A 95 0.10 4.86 -7.67
N ILE A 96 -0.39 5.98 -7.13
CA ILE A 96 0.16 7.31 -7.46
C ILE A 96 1.61 7.40 -6.96
N LEU A 97 1.87 6.99 -5.71
CA LEU A 97 3.22 6.93 -5.12
C LEU A 97 4.21 6.18 -6.02
N ARG A 98 3.80 5.04 -6.59
CA ARG A 98 4.59 4.26 -7.54
C ARG A 98 5.10 5.05 -8.75
N ASN A 99 4.40 6.11 -9.15
CA ASN A 99 4.77 6.93 -10.30
C ASN A 99 5.71 8.09 -9.93
N TYR A 100 6.12 8.22 -8.65
CA TYR A 100 7.21 9.12 -8.28
C TYR A 100 8.52 8.62 -8.90
N VAL A 101 9.20 9.53 -9.59
CA VAL A 101 10.52 9.28 -10.20
C VAL A 101 11.47 10.23 -9.50
N ASP A 102 12.45 9.64 -8.84
CA ASP A 102 13.47 10.40 -8.13
C ASP A 102 14.34 11.17 -9.15
N PRO A 103 14.75 12.42 -8.85
CA PRO A 103 15.70 13.16 -9.70
C PRO A 103 16.98 12.36 -10.00
N ASP A 104 17.40 11.50 -9.07
CA ASP A 104 18.41 10.50 -9.28
C ASP A 104 17.75 9.13 -9.61
N PRO A 105 17.80 8.67 -10.87
CA PRO A 105 17.09 7.47 -11.32
C PRO A 105 17.42 6.20 -10.53
N GLN A 106 18.59 6.12 -9.88
CA GLN A 106 18.95 4.94 -9.09
C GLN A 106 18.05 4.74 -7.86
N TYR A 107 17.41 5.80 -7.37
CA TYR A 107 16.46 5.76 -6.26
C TYR A 107 15.00 5.72 -6.71
N SER A 108 14.73 5.57 -8.03
CA SER A 108 13.38 5.41 -8.55
C SER A 108 12.77 4.08 -8.08
N GLY A 109 11.90 4.16 -7.07
CA GLY A 109 11.30 3.02 -6.38
C GLY A 109 11.52 3.06 -4.86
N TYR A 110 12.48 3.86 -4.38
CA TYR A 110 12.84 3.99 -2.97
C TYR A 110 11.62 4.30 -2.08
N TYR A 111 10.76 5.21 -2.51
CA TYR A 111 9.56 5.55 -1.75
C TYR A 111 8.47 4.47 -1.82
N THR A 112 8.36 3.73 -2.91
CA THR A 112 7.34 2.66 -3.02
C THR A 112 7.63 1.52 -2.06
N GLN A 113 8.91 1.13 -1.92
CA GLN A 113 9.36 0.10 -0.97
C GLN A 113 9.35 0.54 0.49
N ARG A 114 9.08 1.83 0.78
CA ARG A 114 8.97 2.38 2.13
C ARG A 114 7.54 2.56 2.61
N ASN A 115 6.53 2.35 1.76
CA ASN A 115 5.14 2.56 2.15
C ASN A 115 4.45 1.24 2.52
N ALA A 116 3.92 1.14 3.73
CA ALA A 116 3.27 -0.06 4.26
C ALA A 116 2.14 -0.58 3.34
N ASP A 117 1.30 0.34 2.84
CA ASP A 117 0.19 -0.01 1.96
C ASP A 117 0.63 -0.56 0.59
N SER A 118 1.83 -0.23 0.12
CA SER A 118 2.36 -0.83 -1.12
C SER A 118 2.52 -2.34 -0.96
N TYR A 119 3.07 -2.80 0.17
CA TYR A 119 3.22 -4.22 0.47
C TYR A 119 1.87 -4.90 0.67
N ALA A 120 1.00 -4.28 1.49
CA ALA A 120 -0.30 -4.84 1.83
C ALA A 120 -1.17 -5.06 0.58
N TYR A 121 -1.23 -4.06 -0.31
CA TYR A 121 -2.00 -4.17 -1.55
C TYR A 121 -1.33 -5.02 -2.62
N PHE A 122 0.00 -5.07 -2.68
CA PHE A 122 0.68 -6.01 -3.58
C PHE A 122 0.37 -7.47 -3.20
N ALA A 123 0.52 -7.82 -1.91
CA ALA A 123 0.21 -9.16 -1.42
C ALA A 123 -1.27 -9.52 -1.65
N LEU A 124 -2.20 -8.62 -1.32
CA LEU A 124 -3.62 -8.82 -1.58
C LEU A 124 -3.91 -9.03 -3.07
N ALA A 125 -3.34 -8.20 -3.95
CA ALA A 125 -3.57 -8.31 -5.39
C ALA A 125 -3.02 -9.63 -5.97
N LYS A 126 -1.89 -10.13 -5.47
CA LYS A 126 -1.33 -11.43 -5.86
C LYS A 126 -2.19 -12.59 -5.37
N TYR A 127 -2.71 -12.51 -4.16
CA TYR A 127 -3.64 -13.51 -3.64
C TYR A 127 -4.93 -13.53 -4.47
N VAL A 128 -5.58 -12.37 -4.62
CA VAL A 128 -6.80 -12.23 -5.42
C VAL A 128 -6.60 -12.72 -6.85
N GLN A 129 -5.46 -12.42 -7.48
CA GLN A 129 -5.13 -12.92 -8.81
C GLN A 129 -5.18 -14.44 -8.91
N LYS A 130 -4.71 -15.16 -7.89
CA LYS A 130 -4.79 -16.62 -7.82
C LYS A 130 -6.25 -17.09 -7.73
N GLU A 131 -7.08 -16.36 -6.97
CA GLU A 131 -8.47 -16.73 -6.70
C GLU A 131 -9.40 -16.50 -7.90
N ILE A 132 -9.16 -15.47 -8.72
CA ILE A 132 -10.04 -15.11 -9.86
C ILE A 132 -9.42 -15.34 -11.24
N GLY A 133 -8.15 -15.75 -11.31
CA GLY A 133 -7.44 -16.04 -12.55
C GLY A 133 -6.95 -14.82 -13.35
N PHE A 134 -7.14 -13.59 -12.84
CA PHE A 134 -6.62 -12.36 -13.45
C PHE A 134 -6.24 -11.32 -12.41
N HIS A 135 -5.33 -10.41 -12.75
CA HIS A 135 -4.86 -9.39 -11.81
C HIS A 135 -5.92 -8.29 -11.58
N PRO A 136 -6.25 -7.93 -10.32
CA PRO A 136 -7.11 -6.79 -10.00
C PRO A 136 -6.36 -5.47 -10.24
N ASP A 137 -6.46 -4.97 -11.47
CA ASP A 137 -5.64 -3.86 -11.97
C ASP A 137 -6.26 -2.47 -11.76
N GLN A 138 -7.45 -2.37 -11.16
CA GLN A 138 -8.09 -1.11 -10.82
C GLN A 138 -7.80 -0.73 -9.35
N PRO A 139 -7.66 0.57 -9.04
CA PRO A 139 -7.81 1.73 -9.93
C PRO A 139 -6.60 1.96 -10.84
N ARG A 140 -6.82 2.47 -12.05
CA ARG A 140 -5.76 2.92 -12.95
C ARG A 140 -5.52 4.43 -12.78
N VAL A 141 -4.34 4.80 -12.31
CA VAL A 141 -3.97 6.21 -12.02
C VAL A 141 -3.29 6.93 -13.19
N GLY A 142 -3.07 6.23 -14.31
CA GLY A 142 -2.45 6.79 -15.51
C GLY A 142 -1.07 7.42 -15.23
N ARG A 143 -0.91 8.68 -15.65
CA ARG A 143 0.32 9.48 -15.45
C ARG A 143 0.32 10.32 -14.17
N GLN A 144 -0.70 10.19 -13.32
CA GLN A 144 -0.75 10.90 -12.06
C GLN A 144 0.42 10.46 -11.18
N LYS A 145 1.14 11.43 -10.63
CA LYS A 145 2.31 11.21 -9.76
C LYS A 145 2.35 12.30 -8.68
N PRO A 146 3.08 12.09 -7.56
CA PRO A 146 3.32 13.14 -6.59
C PRO A 146 4.01 14.34 -7.25
N SER A 147 3.64 15.55 -6.84
CA SER A 147 4.25 16.78 -7.37
C SER A 147 5.57 17.14 -6.71
N GLN A 148 5.87 16.51 -5.57
CA GLN A 148 7.11 16.63 -4.81
C GLN A 148 7.51 15.26 -4.26
N GLU A 149 8.70 15.21 -3.67
CA GLU A 149 9.22 14.08 -2.92
C GLU A 149 8.24 13.63 -1.82
N PRO A 150 7.89 12.33 -1.73
CA PRO A 150 7.10 11.79 -0.64
C PRO A 150 7.81 11.97 0.71
N ARG A 151 7.04 12.04 1.80
CA ARG A 151 7.56 12.21 3.16
C ARG A 151 6.88 11.26 4.13
N ASP A 152 7.50 11.03 5.28
CA ASP A 152 6.85 10.31 6.38
C ASP A 152 5.69 11.14 6.95
N ALA A 153 4.57 10.47 7.27
CA ALA A 153 3.36 11.07 7.86
C ALA A 153 3.50 11.42 9.35
#